data_AF-A0A834FB59-F1
#
_entry.id   AF-A0A834FB59-F1
#
_cell.length_a   1.000
_cell.length_b   1.000
_cell.length_c   1.000
_cell.angle_alpha   90.00
_cell.angle_beta   90.00
_cell.angle_gamma   90.00
#
_symmetry.space_group_name_H-M   'P 1'
#
loop_
_entity.id
_entity.type
_entity.pdbx_description
1 polymer ?
#
loop_
_entity_poly.entity_id
_entity_poly.type
_entity_poly.pdbx_seq_one_letter_code
_entity_poly.pdbx_strand_id
1 'polypeptide(L)'
;MIQVFRSPGRHGYAVEVSPFIPNRVACAASQYYGIAGCGTLLILDETPRGLVSVRSWEWGDGLFDVAWSETNEHLLVAGGGDGSLHLWDTANQDAPLRVSKEHTQEVDSVSWSQTRGENLVVSGSWDHTAKVVRHHKKRISY
;
A
#
# COMPACT_ATOMS: atom_id res chain seq x y z
N MET A 1 25.36 -4.54 7.55
CA MET A 1 25.01 -5.90 7.08
C MET A 1 23.75 -5.77 6.25
N ILE A 2 23.65 -6.42 5.09
CA ILE A 2 22.44 -6.36 4.25
C ILE A 2 21.54 -7.53 4.65
N GLN A 3 20.27 -7.24 4.96
CA GLN A 3 19.24 -8.25 5.17
C GLN A 3 18.39 -8.39 3.89
N VAL A 4 17.92 -9.60 3.59
CA VAL A 4 17.16 -9.88 2.36
C VAL A 4 15.92 -10.68 2.69
N PHE A 5 14.76 -10.16 2.28
CA PHE A 5 13.51 -10.92 2.23
C PHE A 5 13.28 -11.43 0.81
N ARG A 6 12.86 -12.69 0.66
CA ARG A 6 12.55 -13.29 -0.64
C ARG A 6 11.08 -13.70 -0.67
N SER A 7 10.34 -13.15 -1.63
CA SER A 7 8.97 -13.54 -1.93
C SER A 7 8.94 -14.24 -3.30
N PRO A 8 8.92 -15.59 -3.36
CA PRO A 8 8.98 -16.32 -4.61
C PRO A 8 7.83 -15.95 -5.56
N GLY A 9 8.13 -15.74 -6.84
CA GLY A 9 7.13 -15.38 -7.84
C GLY A 9 6.56 -13.96 -7.72
N ARG A 10 7.12 -13.13 -6.83
CA ARG A 10 6.75 -11.72 -6.67
C ARG A 10 7.93 -10.82 -7.03
N HIS A 11 7.64 -9.78 -7.79
CA HIS A 11 8.56 -8.70 -8.12
C HIS A 11 8.19 -7.50 -7.27
N GLY A 12 9.13 -6.96 -6.50
CA GLY A 12 8.90 -5.76 -5.69
C GLY A 12 8.86 -4.53 -6.58
N TYR A 13 7.84 -3.69 -6.39
CA TYR A 13 7.63 -2.45 -7.14
C TYR A 13 7.91 -1.22 -6.29
N ALA A 14 7.36 -1.17 -5.08
CA ALA A 14 7.53 -0.07 -4.16
C ALA A 14 7.73 -0.57 -2.74
N VAL A 15 8.48 0.20 -1.95
CA VAL A 15 8.70 -0.05 -0.52
C VAL A 15 8.63 1.25 0.25
N GLU A 16 8.09 1.21 1.45
CA GLU A 16 8.01 2.38 2.32
C GLU A 16 8.10 2.00 3.79
N VAL A 17 8.88 2.76 4.55
CA VAL A 17 9.06 2.58 5.99
C VAL A 17 7.86 3.16 6.73
N SER A 18 7.39 2.46 7.76
CA SER A 18 6.33 2.98 8.61
C SER A 18 6.77 4.27 9.30
N PRO A 19 5.98 5.36 9.26
CA PRO A 19 6.30 6.60 9.97
C PRO A 19 6.07 6.51 11.48
N PHE A 20 5.47 5.41 11.97
CA PHE A 20 5.11 5.21 13.38
C PHE A 20 5.81 4.03 14.04
N ILE A 21 5.91 2.90 13.34
CA ILE A 21 6.40 1.64 13.92
C ILE A 21 7.85 1.44 13.48
N PRO A 22 8.83 1.51 14.42
CA PRO A 22 10.22 1.25 14.09
C PRO A 22 10.39 -0.12 13.46
N ASN A 23 11.33 -0.22 12.51
CA ASN A 23 11.70 -1.47 11.84
C ASN A 23 10.60 -2.08 10.95
N ARG A 24 9.44 -1.43 10.79
CA ARG A 24 8.37 -1.90 9.91
C ARG A 24 8.45 -1.26 8.53
N VAL A 25 8.26 -2.08 7.50
CA VAL A 25 8.27 -1.68 6.10
C VAL A 25 7.06 -2.30 5.39
N ALA A 26 6.39 -1.52 4.53
CA ALA A 26 5.42 -2.04 3.57
C ALA A 26 6.11 -2.24 2.21
N CYS A 27 5.68 -3.25 1.46
CA CYS A 27 6.16 -3.52 0.12
C CYS A 27 4.97 -3.90 -0.78
N ALA A 28 4.79 -3.16 -1.87
CA ALA A 28 3.91 -3.54 -2.97
C ALA A 28 4.70 -4.41 -3.95
N ALA A 29 4.15 -5.58 -4.28
CA ALA A 29 4.75 -6.52 -5.19
C ALA A 29 3.72 -7.09 -6.16
N SER A 30 4.18 -7.55 -7.33
CA SER A 30 3.32 -8.11 -8.37
C SER A 30 3.89 -9.40 -8.95
N GLN A 31 3.01 -10.30 -9.39
CA GLN A 31 3.38 -11.47 -10.20
C GLN A 31 3.79 -11.07 -11.62
N TYR A 32 4.49 -11.97 -12.31
CA TYR A 32 4.80 -11.89 -13.74
C TYR A 32 5.23 -10.49 -14.22
N TYR A 33 6.17 -9.87 -13.51
CA TYR A 33 6.68 -8.52 -13.81
C TYR A 33 5.60 -7.43 -13.89
N GLY A 34 4.51 -7.57 -13.13
CA GLY A 34 3.38 -6.64 -13.15
C GLY A 34 2.55 -6.64 -14.43
N ILE A 35 2.84 -7.54 -15.39
CA ILE A 35 2.14 -7.63 -16.67
C ILE A 35 0.84 -8.42 -16.53
N ALA A 36 0.80 -9.38 -15.59
CA ALA A 36 -0.35 -10.24 -15.35
C ALA A 36 -0.30 -10.84 -13.93
N GLY A 37 -1.40 -11.46 -13.51
CA GLY A 37 -1.51 -12.16 -12.24
C GLY A 37 -1.91 -11.24 -11.09
N CYS A 38 -1.65 -11.68 -9.86
CA CYS A 38 -2.04 -10.94 -8.67
C CYS A 38 -0.91 -10.05 -8.11
N GLY A 39 -1.32 -9.00 -7.42
CA GLY A 39 -0.49 -8.18 -6.54
C GLY A 39 -0.50 -8.70 -5.11
N THR A 40 0.57 -8.39 -4.37
CA THR A 40 0.71 -8.71 -2.96
C THR A 40 1.19 -7.48 -2.21
N LEU A 41 0.45 -7.08 -1.19
CA LEU A 41 0.92 -6.12 -0.19
C LEU A 41 1.58 -6.89 0.94
N LEU A 42 2.86 -6.63 1.20
CA LEU A 42 3.65 -7.25 2.25
C LEU A 42 3.92 -6.24 3.37
N ILE A 43 3.75 -6.66 4.62
CA ILE A 43 4.24 -5.94 5.80
C ILE A 43 5.36 -6.75 6.40
N LEU A 44 6.54 -6.14 6.44
CA LEU A 44 7.77 -6.75 6.90
C LEU A 44 8.26 -6.05 8.16
N ASP A 45 8.79 -6.80 9.11
CA ASP A 45 9.52 -6.25 10.25
C ASP A 45 10.99 -6.67 10.16
N GLU A 46 11.91 -5.72 10.38
CA GLU A 46 13.34 -5.98 10.55
C GLU A 46 13.59 -6.52 11.96
N THR A 47 14.27 -7.67 12.01
CA THR A 47 14.74 -8.26 13.26
C THR A 47 16.26 -8.42 13.22
N PRO A 48 16.93 -8.64 14.36
CA PRO A 48 18.36 -8.95 14.37
C PRO A 48 18.74 -10.20 13.54
N ARG A 49 17.78 -11.08 13.23
CA ARG A 49 17.98 -12.31 12.46
C ARG A 49 17.66 -12.16 10.97
N GLY A 50 17.08 -11.04 10.55
CA GLY A 50 16.59 -10.84 9.18
C GLY A 50 15.22 -10.15 9.13
N LEU A 51 14.80 -9.84 7.91
CA LEU A 51 13.45 -9.37 7.60
C LEU A 51 12.46 -10.53 7.64
N VAL A 52 11.35 -10.35 8.34
CA VAL A 52 10.27 -11.35 8.45
C VAL A 52 8.96 -10.76 7.94
N SER A 53 8.16 -11.57 7.25
CA SER A 53 6.80 -11.18 6.86
C SER A 53 5.87 -11.27 8.06
N VAL A 54 5.32 -10.13 8.46
CA VAL A 54 4.33 -10.02 9.53
C VAL A 54 2.94 -10.27 8.98
N ARG A 55 2.64 -9.65 7.83
CA ARG A 55 1.34 -9.73 7.14
C ARG A 55 1.53 -9.71 5.64
N SER A 56 0.58 -10.31 4.94
CA SER A 56 0.52 -10.28 3.48
C SER A 56 -0.93 -10.33 3.03
N TRP A 57 -1.30 -9.50 2.08
CA TRP A 57 -2.61 -9.54 1.43
C TRP A 57 -2.46 -9.62 -0.08
N GLU A 58 -3.34 -10.39 -0.69
CA GLU A 58 -3.40 -10.59 -2.13
C GLU A 58 -4.47 -9.69 -2.76
N TRP A 59 -4.19 -9.20 -3.96
CA TRP A 59 -5.14 -8.47 -4.79
C TRP A 59 -5.27 -9.12 -6.17
N GLY A 60 -6.46 -9.04 -6.77
CA GLY A 60 -6.75 -9.71 -8.05
C GLY A 60 -5.94 -9.22 -9.25
N ASP A 61 -5.28 -8.07 -9.11
CA ASP A 61 -4.41 -7.45 -10.12
C ASP A 61 -3.11 -6.96 -9.46
N GLY A 62 -2.11 -6.55 -10.24
CA GLY A 62 -0.83 -6.04 -9.76
C GLY A 62 -0.98 -4.90 -8.76
N LEU A 63 -0.06 -4.83 -7.78
CA LEU A 63 0.11 -3.67 -6.93
C LEU A 63 1.44 -3.00 -7.27
N PHE A 64 1.40 -1.69 -7.53
CA PHE A 64 2.54 -0.96 -8.10
C PHE A 64 3.14 0.07 -7.15
N ASP A 65 2.36 0.60 -6.22
CA ASP A 65 2.88 1.55 -5.25
C ASP A 65 2.15 1.43 -3.90
N VAL A 66 2.79 1.91 -2.84
CA VAL A 66 2.26 1.89 -1.47
C VAL A 66 2.67 3.16 -0.71
N ALA A 67 1.71 3.74 0.03
CA ALA A 67 1.93 4.91 0.88
C ALA A 67 1.29 4.74 2.28
N TRP A 68 2.04 4.95 3.35
CA TRP A 68 1.58 4.91 4.74
C TRP A 68 0.80 6.17 5.08
N SER A 69 -0.19 6.01 5.95
CA SER A 69 -0.83 7.16 6.57
C SER A 69 0.12 7.83 7.56
N GLU A 70 0.15 9.16 7.53
CA GLU A 70 0.94 10.00 8.44
C GLU A 70 0.14 10.45 9.66
N THR A 71 -1.09 9.96 9.80
CA THR A 71 -1.99 10.25 10.93
C THR A 71 -2.53 9.00 11.63
N ASN A 72 -2.25 7.80 11.11
CA ASN A 72 -2.64 6.53 11.71
C ASN A 72 -1.59 5.44 11.40
N GLU A 73 -1.02 4.85 12.45
CA GLU A 73 0.07 3.85 12.37
C GLU A 73 -0.31 2.53 11.69
N HIS A 74 -1.60 2.25 11.52
CA HIS A 74 -2.06 1.02 10.92
C HIS A 74 -2.55 1.20 9.49
N LEU A 75 -2.77 2.43 9.02
CA LEU A 75 -3.34 2.68 7.70
C LEU A 75 -2.27 2.86 6.64
N LEU A 76 -2.54 2.31 5.46
CA LEU A 76 -1.76 2.55 4.25
C LEU A 76 -2.67 2.42 3.03
N VAL A 77 -2.27 3.04 1.92
CA VAL A 77 -2.92 2.92 0.62
C VAL A 77 -1.99 2.22 -0.36
N ALA A 78 -2.54 1.39 -1.24
CA ALA A 78 -1.82 0.81 -2.37
C ALA A 78 -2.54 1.08 -3.70
N GLY A 79 -1.79 1.25 -4.78
CA GLY A 79 -2.31 1.40 -6.15
C GLY A 79 -2.39 0.06 -6.87
N GLY A 80 -3.55 -0.24 -7.44
CA GLY A 80 -3.82 -1.47 -8.19
C GLY A 80 -3.76 -1.28 -9.71
N GLY A 81 -3.35 -2.33 -10.42
CA GLY A 81 -3.29 -2.37 -11.88
C GLY A 81 -4.65 -2.33 -12.55
N ASP A 82 -5.70 -2.69 -11.84
CA ASP A 82 -7.05 -2.53 -12.35
C ASP A 82 -7.52 -1.05 -12.30
N GLY A 83 -6.76 -0.12 -11.71
CA GLY A 83 -7.17 1.28 -11.53
C GLY A 83 -7.87 1.56 -10.21
N SER A 84 -7.80 0.61 -9.26
CA SER A 84 -8.32 0.82 -7.92
C SER A 84 -7.26 1.27 -6.92
N LEU A 85 -7.73 1.96 -5.88
CA LEU A 85 -6.95 2.29 -4.68
C LEU A 85 -7.43 1.42 -3.54
N HIS A 86 -6.50 0.80 -2.82
CA HIS A 86 -6.78 -0.08 -1.68
C HIS A 86 -6.34 0.57 -0.39
N LEU A 87 -7.28 0.90 0.49
CA LEU A 87 -6.98 1.29 1.85
C LEU A 87 -6.95 0.04 2.73
N TRP A 88 -5.81 -0.21 3.35
CA TRP A 88 -5.60 -1.33 4.27
C TRP A 88 -5.42 -0.83 5.69
N ASP A 89 -5.88 -1.64 6.64
CA ASP A 89 -5.60 -1.49 8.05
C ASP A 89 -4.80 -2.69 8.51
N THR A 90 -3.56 -2.47 8.88
CA THR A 90 -2.70 -3.57 9.32
C THR A 90 -3.12 -4.18 10.65
N ALA A 91 -4.00 -3.54 11.44
CA ALA A 91 -4.60 -4.16 12.62
C ALA A 91 -5.72 -5.16 12.26
N ASN A 92 -6.35 -5.02 11.08
CA ASN A 92 -7.44 -5.88 10.62
C ASN A 92 -6.97 -6.86 9.53
N GLN A 93 -7.33 -8.14 9.63
CA GLN A 93 -6.72 -9.20 8.83
C GLN A 93 -7.57 -9.63 7.64
N ASP A 94 -8.87 -9.36 7.64
CA ASP A 94 -9.79 -10.09 6.75
C ASP A 94 -9.93 -9.48 5.35
N ALA A 95 -9.77 -8.16 5.21
CA ALA A 95 -10.06 -7.46 3.96
C ALA A 95 -9.48 -6.03 3.96
N PRO A 96 -9.30 -5.42 2.77
CA PRO A 96 -9.05 -3.99 2.70
C PRO A 96 -10.24 -3.25 3.33
N LEU A 97 -9.98 -2.21 4.12
CA LEU A 97 -11.02 -1.37 4.70
C LEU A 97 -11.90 -0.75 3.64
N ARG A 98 -11.29 -0.39 2.51
CA ARG A 98 -11.96 0.22 1.37
C ARG A 98 -11.19 -0.06 0.10
N VAL A 99 -11.93 -0.41 -0.95
CA VAL A 99 -11.44 -0.39 -2.32
C VAL A 99 -12.24 0.65 -3.08
N SER A 100 -11.54 1.55 -3.76
CA SER A 100 -12.16 2.60 -4.56
C SER A 100 -11.63 2.55 -5.99
N LYS A 101 -12.52 2.30 -6.94
CA LYS A 101 -12.23 2.30 -8.38
C LYS A 101 -12.28 3.73 -8.89
N GLU A 102 -11.22 4.47 -8.61
CA GLU A 102 -11.15 5.88 -8.97
C GLU A 102 -10.59 6.06 -10.39
N HIS A 103 -9.64 5.23 -10.82
CA HIS A 103 -9.01 5.31 -12.14
C HIS A 103 -9.56 4.26 -13.13
N THR A 104 -9.42 4.53 -14.42
CA THR A 104 -9.85 3.62 -15.49
C THR A 104 -8.74 2.72 -16.02
N GLN A 105 -7.50 2.97 -15.61
CA GLN A 105 -6.29 2.21 -15.96
C GLN A 105 -5.39 2.14 -14.71
N GLU A 106 -4.27 1.44 -14.81
CA GLU A 106 -3.29 1.15 -13.77
C GLU A 106 -2.98 2.37 -12.91
N VAL A 107 -3.04 2.21 -11.58
CA VAL A 107 -2.52 3.20 -10.64
C VAL A 107 -1.04 2.90 -10.41
N ASP A 108 -0.18 3.68 -11.04
CA ASP A 108 1.27 3.48 -11.03
C ASP A 108 1.95 4.11 -9.82
N SER A 109 1.37 5.17 -9.25
CA SER A 109 1.90 5.79 -8.05
C SER A 109 0.82 6.32 -7.11
N VAL A 110 1.08 6.20 -5.81
CA VAL A 110 0.25 6.73 -4.74
C VAL A 110 1.14 7.49 -3.74
N SER A 111 0.61 8.57 -3.18
CA SER A 111 1.29 9.32 -2.13
C SER A 111 0.29 9.79 -1.09
N TRP A 112 0.63 9.62 0.17
CA TRP A 112 -0.14 10.12 1.29
C TRP A 112 0.49 11.42 1.81
N SER A 113 -0.34 12.43 2.06
CA SER A 113 0.15 13.69 2.61
C SER A 113 0.86 13.50 3.95
N GLN A 114 2.07 14.04 4.02
CA GLN A 114 2.91 14.07 5.23
C GLN A 114 2.53 15.17 6.21
N THR A 115 1.64 16.10 5.81
CA THR A 115 1.14 17.12 6.72
C THR A 115 0.01 16.52 7.56
N ARG A 116 0.23 16.37 8.87
CA ARG A 116 -0.75 15.74 9.80
C ARG A 116 -2.12 16.42 9.85
N GLY A 117 -2.27 17.61 9.28
CA GLY A 117 -3.53 18.35 9.15
C GLY A 117 -4.37 17.94 7.93
N GLU A 118 -3.80 17.22 6.95
CA GLU A 118 -4.44 16.89 5.69
C GLU A 118 -4.44 15.37 5.48
N ASN A 119 -5.60 14.73 5.58
CA ASN A 119 -5.77 13.34 5.17
C ASN A 119 -5.99 13.27 3.64
N LEU A 120 -4.98 13.68 2.89
CA LEU A 120 -4.99 13.67 1.44
C LEU A 120 -4.20 12.47 0.92
N VAL A 121 -4.78 11.77 -0.04
CA VAL A 121 -4.11 10.77 -0.87
C VAL A 121 -4.12 11.28 -2.30
N VAL A 122 -2.99 11.21 -2.97
CA VAL A 122 -2.84 11.53 -4.39
C VAL A 122 -2.46 10.26 -5.13
N SER A 123 -3.01 10.08 -6.32
CA SER A 123 -2.71 8.94 -7.18
C SER A 123 -2.47 9.40 -8.61
N GLY A 124 -1.51 8.76 -9.29
CA GLY A 124 -1.22 8.92 -10.71
C GLY A 124 -1.51 7.63 -11.47
N SER A 125 -2.08 7.74 -12.66
CA SER A 125 -2.52 6.58 -13.44
C SER A 125 -2.16 6.68 -14.92
N TRP A 126 -2.08 5.52 -15.57
CA TRP A 126 -1.98 5.39 -17.01
C TRP A 126 -3.22 5.91 -17.75
N ASP A 127 -4.31 6.23 -17.04
CA ASP A 127 -5.48 6.91 -17.60
C ASP A 127 -5.27 8.39 -17.93
N HIS A 128 -4.02 8.86 -17.84
CA HIS A 128 -3.58 10.23 -18.09
C HIS A 128 -4.12 11.24 -17.07
N THR A 129 -4.52 10.78 -15.88
CA THR A 129 -5.00 11.65 -14.81
C THR A 129 -4.22 11.46 -13.52
N ALA A 130 -4.16 12.54 -12.73
CA ALA A 130 -3.82 12.49 -11.32
C ALA A 130 -5.09 12.81 -10.52
N LYS A 131 -5.36 12.05 -9.47
CA LYS A 131 -6.55 12.22 -8.62
C LYS A 131 -6.15 12.49 -7.18
N VAL A 132 -6.95 13.31 -6.52
CA VAL A 132 -6.78 13.65 -5.11
C VAL A 132 -8.02 13.21 -4.36
N VAL A 133 -7.84 12.34 -3.37
CA VAL A 133 -8.91 11.79 -2.54
C VAL A 133 -8.69 12.22 -1.10
N ARG A 134 -9.76 12.69 -0.44
CA ARG A 134 -9.74 12.99 1.01
C ARG A 134 -10.22 11.77 1.79
N HIS A 135 -9.39 11.28 2.69
CA HIS A 135 -9.83 10.30 3.68
C HIS A 135 -10.40 11.01 4.91
N HIS A 136 -11.73 11.05 5.03
CA HIS A 136 -12.38 11.57 6.22
C HIS A 136 -12.31 10.56 7.37
N LYS A 137 -11.90 10.99 8.57
CA LYS A 137 -12.21 10.27 9.81
C LYS A 137 -13.73 10.38 10.01
N LYS A 138 -14.46 9.27 10.11
CA LYS A 138 -15.84 9.34 10.61
C LYS A 138 -15.77 9.97 12.01
N ARG A 139 -16.27 11.20 12.17
CA ARG A 139 -16.55 11.76 13.50
C ARG A 139 -17.64 10.88 14.10
N ILE A 140 -17.30 10.12 15.13
CA ILE A 140 -18.31 9.56 16.02
C ILE A 140 -18.87 10.79 16.76
N SER A 141 -20.08 11.20 16.40
CA SER A 141 -20.87 12.15 17.17
C SER A 141 -21.38 11.43 18.42
N TYR A 142 -21.00 11.95 19.59
CA TYR A 142 -21.63 11.61 20.87
C TYR A 142 -23.06 12.16 20.93
#